data_AF-A0A2N5YXS8-F1
#
_entry.id   AF-A0A2N5YXS8-F1
#
_cell.length_a   1.000
_cell.length_b   1.000
_cell.length_c   1.000
_cell.angle_alpha   90.00
_cell.angle_beta   90.00
_cell.angle_gamma   90.00
#
_symmetry.space_group_name_H-M   'P 1'
#
loop_
_entity.id
_entity.type
_entity.pdbx_description
1 polymer ?
#
loop_
_entity_poly.entity_id
_entity_poly.type
_entity_poly.pdbx_seq_one_letter_code
_entity_poly.pdbx_strand_id
1 'polypeptide(L)' 'MKCRMCGACCIAPSISSKIPGMPDGKPANVRCVNLDKNNKCRIFNSINRPKVCSEYKHDSTFCGKSFEEAMDNLLKIQ' A
#
# COMPACT_ATOMS: atom_id res chain seq x y z
N MET A 1 5.56 -5.08 -13.22
CA MET A 1 6.52 -5.96 -12.52
C MET A 1 5.75 -6.90 -11.59
N LYS A 2 6.34 -8.01 -11.10
CA LYS A 2 5.70 -8.82 -10.04
C LYS A 2 5.82 -8.11 -8.69
N CYS A 3 4.77 -8.15 -7.86
CA CYS A 3 4.82 -7.60 -6.50
C CYS A 3 5.91 -8.33 -5.68
N ARG A 4 6.80 -7.57 -5.04
CA ARG A 4 7.90 -8.11 -4.20
C ARG A 4 7.51 -8.37 -2.75
N MET A 5 6.24 -8.15 -2.38
CA MET A 5 5.76 -8.27 -1.00
C MET A 5 6.58 -7.40 -0.02
N CYS A 6 6.99 -6.20 -0.46
CA CYS A 6 7.76 -5.27 0.38
C CYS A 6 6.87 -4.46 1.35
N GLY A 7 5.57 -4.36 1.08
CA GLY A 7 4.62 -3.65 1.95
C GLY A 7 4.59 -2.13 1.81
N ALA A 8 5.49 -1.51 1.03
CA ALA A 8 5.58 -0.06 0.87
C ALA A 8 4.25 0.59 0.44
N CYS A 9 3.53 0.00 -0.52
CA CYS A 9 2.21 0.50 -0.97
C CYS A 9 1.12 0.47 0.12
N CYS A 10 1.32 -0.29 1.20
CA CYS A 10 0.43 -0.33 2.37
C CYS A 10 0.90 0.57 3.52
N ILE A 11 2.07 1.21 3.41
CA ILE A 11 2.67 2.06 4.44
C ILE A 11 2.72 3.51 3.95
N ALA A 12 3.31 3.75 2.78
CA ALA A 12 3.60 5.09 2.27
C ALA A 12 2.36 5.99 2.02
N PRO A 13 1.31 5.58 1.28
CA PRO A 13 0.27 6.51 0.84
C PRO A 13 -0.61 7.00 1.98
N SER A 14 -0.96 8.29 1.97
CA SER A 14 -2.14 8.77 2.67
C SER A 14 -3.40 8.30 1.93
N ILE A 15 -4.35 7.73 2.66
CA ILE A 15 -5.61 7.21 2.12
C ILE A 15 -6.75 7.82 2.94
N SER A 16 -7.53 8.71 2.35
CA SER A 16 -8.70 9.33 3.01
C SER A 16 -9.95 8.44 2.99
N SER A 17 -10.03 7.47 2.06
CA SER A 17 -11.14 6.53 1.98
C SER A 17 -11.06 5.47 3.08
N LYS A 18 -12.22 4.98 3.52
CA LYS A 18 -12.32 3.91 4.52
C LYS A 18 -11.53 2.67 4.11
N ILE A 19 -10.86 2.06 5.08
CA ILE A 19 -10.22 0.75 4.95
C ILE A 19 -10.85 -0.18 6.00
N PRO A 20 -11.08 -1.47 5.73
CA PRO A 20 -11.49 -2.40 6.78
C PRO A 20 -10.54 -2.35 7.98
N GLY A 21 -11.06 -1.98 9.15
CA GLY A 21 -10.28 -1.76 10.38
C GLY A 21 -9.63 -0.37 10.52
N MET A 22 -9.80 0.54 9.55
CA MET A 22 -9.41 1.96 9.64
C MET A 22 -10.52 2.84 9.02
N PRO A 23 -11.60 3.15 9.79
CA PRO A 23 -12.78 3.83 9.27
C PRO A 23 -12.52 5.26 8.79
N ASP A 24 -11.53 5.94 9.37
CA ASP A 24 -11.13 7.32 9.02
C ASP A 24 -10.01 7.37 7.96
N GLY A 25 -9.73 6.22 7.34
CA GLY A 25 -8.63 6.09 6.39
C GLY A 25 -7.29 5.78 7.07
N LYS A 26 -6.20 6.03 6.35
CA LYS A 26 -4.83 5.71 6.77
C LYS A 26 -3.90 6.89 6.48
N PRO A 27 -3.28 7.50 7.48
CA PRO A 27 -2.27 8.53 7.24
C PRO A 27 -1.06 8.00 6.43
N ALA A 28 -0.34 8.92 5.79
CA ALA A 28 0.92 8.61 5.15
C ALA A 28 1.93 8.05 6.17
N ASN A 29 2.81 7.17 5.72
CA ASN A 29 3.83 6.52 6.53
C ASN A 29 3.32 5.68 7.72
N VAL A 30 2.00 5.44 7.82
CA VAL A 30 1.40 4.56 8.82
C VAL A 30 1.14 3.18 8.22
N ARG A 31 1.53 2.13 8.96
CA ARG A 31 1.31 0.74 8.56
C ARG A 31 -0.18 0.39 8.57
N CYS A 32 -0.70 -0.03 7.41
CA CYS A 32 -2.09 -0.49 7.30
C CYS A 32 -2.37 -1.71 8.19
N VAL A 33 -3.51 -1.71 8.88
CA VAL A 33 -3.96 -2.84 9.74
C VAL A 33 -4.12 -4.17 8.99
N ASN A 34 -4.32 -4.11 7.67
CA ASN A 34 -4.47 -5.30 6.82
C ASN A 34 -3.12 -5.83 6.29
N LEU A 35 -1.99 -5.20 6.62
CA LEU A 35 -0.67 -5.68 6.23
C LEU A 35 -0.14 -6.69 7.25
N ASP A 36 -0.03 -7.96 6.86
CA ASP A 36 0.41 -9.02 7.75
C ASP A 36 1.92 -8.95 8.09
N LYS A 37 2.39 -9.86 8.95
CA LYS A 37 3.81 -9.94 9.35
C LYS A 37 4.79 -10.22 8.21
N ASN A 38 4.30 -10.74 7.09
CA ASN A 38 5.09 -11.05 5.89
C ASN A 38 4.93 -9.95 4.82
N ASN A 39 4.38 -8.79 5.19
CA ASN A 39 4.11 -7.67 4.28
C ASN A 39 3.17 -8.02 3.11
N LYS A 40 2.26 -8.97 3.32
CA LYS A 40 1.17 -9.29 2.40
C LYS A 40 -0.11 -8.61 2.87
N CYS A 41 -0.83 -7.99 1.94
CA CYS A 41 -2.15 -7.42 2.24
C CYS A 41 -3.17 -8.55 2.35
N ARG A 42 -3.78 -8.70 3.53
CA ARG A 42 -4.76 -9.77 3.86
C ARG A 42 -6.02 -9.69 3.02
N ILE A 43 -6.35 -8.50 2.53
CA ILE A 43 -7.54 -8.23 1.70
C ILE A 43 -7.19 -8.00 0.22
N PHE A 44 -5.99 -8.39 -0.25
CA PHE A 44 -5.53 -8.07 -1.61
C PHE A 44 -6.50 -8.52 -2.72
N ASN A 45 -7.12 -9.69 -2.57
CA ASN A 45 -8.11 -10.26 -3.51
C ASN A 45 -9.56 -10.17 -2.97
N SER A 46 -9.80 -9.41 -1.90
CA SER A 46 -11.13 -9.29 -1.31
C SER A 46 -11.93 -8.19 -1.99
N ILE A 47 -13.24 -8.39 -2.10
CA ILE A 47 -14.18 -7.33 -2.51
C ILE A 47 -14.16 -6.13 -1.55
N ASN A 48 -13.71 -6.34 -0.30
CA ASN A 48 -13.58 -5.28 0.70
C ASN A 48 -12.30 -4.45 0.54
N ARG A 49 -11.45 -4.73 -0.46
CA ARG A 49 -10.28 -3.91 -0.75
C ARG A 49 -10.71 -2.54 -1.25
N PRO A 50 -10.25 -1.42 -0.64
CA PRO A 50 -10.59 -0.09 -1.12
C PRO A 50 -10.19 0.12 -2.58
N LYS A 51 -11.03 0.83 -3.34
CA LYS A 51 -10.83 1.07 -4.77
C LYS A 51 -9.46 1.67 -5.08
N VAL A 52 -9.07 2.71 -4.32
CA VAL A 52 -7.74 3.34 -4.39
C VAL A 52 -6.59 2.35 -4.26
N CYS A 53 -6.70 1.36 -3.35
CA CYS A 53 -5.69 0.33 -3.21
C CYS A 53 -5.66 -0.63 -4.40
N SER A 54 -6.80 -0.88 -5.05
CA SER A 54 -6.93 -1.79 -6.20
C SER A 54 -6.50 -1.15 -7.53
N GLU A 55 -6.64 0.17 -7.65
CA GLU A 55 -6.20 0.95 -8.82
C GLU A 55 -4.67 1.05 -8.89
N TYR A 56 -3.99 0.87 -7.77
CA TYR A 56 -2.54 0.87 -7.71
C TYR A 56 -1.93 -0.34 -8.44
N LYS A 57 -1.10 -0.06 -9.47
CA LYS A 57 -0.41 -1.08 -10.26
C LYS A 57 1.05 -1.21 -9.84
N HIS A 58 1.53 -2.44 -9.74
CA HIS A 58 2.94 -2.74 -9.41
C HIS A 58 3.84 -2.48 -10.63
N ASP A 59 4.29 -1.26 -10.81
CA ASP A 59 5.27 -0.86 -11.83
C ASP A 59 6.59 -0.36 -11.22
N SER A 60 7.55 -0.07 -12.07
CA SER A 60 8.90 0.38 -11.69
C SER A 60 8.90 1.78 -11.08
N THR A 61 8.00 2.66 -11.51
CA THR A 61 7.86 4.02 -11.00
C THR A 61 7.54 4.00 -9.51
N PHE A 62 6.75 3.02 -9.10
CA PHE A 62 6.28 2.84 -7.74
C PHE A 62 7.13 1.91 -6.88
N CYS A 63 7.52 0.75 -7.42
CA CYS A 63 8.07 -0.34 -6.60
C CYS A 63 9.59 -0.31 -6.47
N GLY A 64 10.32 0.37 -7.36
CA GLY A 64 11.78 0.39 -7.38
C GLY A 64 12.44 -1.00 -7.27
N LYS A 65 13.64 -1.04 -6.71
CA LYS A 65 14.43 -2.26 -6.45
C LYS A 65 14.50 -2.63 -4.97
N SER A 66 14.29 -1.69 -4.04
CA SER A 66 14.30 -1.94 -2.58
C SER A 66 13.02 -1.45 -1.88
N PHE A 67 12.87 -1.71 -0.58
CA PHE A 67 11.75 -1.17 0.19
C PHE A 67 11.86 0.34 0.32
N GLU A 68 13.06 0.82 0.60
CA GLU A 68 13.42 2.23 0.75
C GLU A 68 13.13 3.00 -0.54
N GLU A 69 13.56 2.48 -1.69
CA GLU A 69 13.27 3.09 -2.99
C GLU A 69 11.76 3.13 -3.27
N ALA A 70 11.02 2.07 -2.91
CA ALA A 70 9.57 2.06 -3.06
C ALA A 70 8.90 3.11 -2.17
N MET A 71 9.35 3.27 -0.92
CA MET A 71 8.87 4.29 0.01
C MET A 71 9.13 5.70 -0.53
N ASP A 72 10.37 5.97 -0.97
CA ASP A 72 10.76 7.27 -1.54
C ASP A 72 9.94 7.62 -2.77
N ASN A 73 9.81 6.66 -3.70
CA ASN A 73 9.01 6.86 -4.90
C ASN A 73 7.54 7.14 -4.52
N LEU A 74 6.96 6.31 -3.68
CA LEU A 74 5.57 6.47 -3.25
C LEU A 74 5.28 7.78 -2.52
N LEU A 75 6.22 8.30 -1.73
CA LEU A 75 6.06 9.56 -1.00
C LEU A 75 6.21 10.79 -1.91
N LYS A 76 6.94 10.68 -3.02
CA LYS A 76 7.13 11.77 -3.98
C LYS A 76 5.92 12.01 -4.92
N ILE A 77 5.02 11.04 -5.03
CA ILE A 77 3.93 11.03 -6.02
C ILE A 77 2.56 11.31 -5.36
N GLN A 78 2.53 11.74 -4.09
CA GLN A 78 1.29 11.99 -3.33
C GLN A 78 0.81 13.44 -3.46
#